data_AF-A0A2H1FIN2-F1
#
_entry.id   AF-A0A2H1FIN2-F1
#
_cell.length_a   1.000
_cell.length_b   1.000
_cell.length_c   1.000
_cell.angle_alpha   90.00
_cell.angle_beta   90.00
_cell.angle_gamma   90.00
#
_symmetry.space_group_name_H-M   'P 1'
#
loop_
_entity.id
_entity.type
_entity.pdbx_description
1 polymer ?
#
loop_
_entity_poly.entity_id
_entity_poly.type
_entity_poly.pdbx_seq_one_letter_code
_entity_poly.pdbx_strand_id
1 'polypeptide(L)' 'MLEIILQKQRSRVNNGSNYYKYRITIPVQIVEQLQLKKGEKLDVSILRNVIVIRKNI' A
#
# COMPACT_ATOMS: atom_id res chain seq x y z
N MET A 1 -16.35 -11.17 -1.68
CA MET A 1 -15.05 -11.19 -0.98
C MET A 1 -14.38 -9.86 -1.24
N LEU A 2 -13.99 -9.11 -0.20
CA LEU A 2 -13.23 -7.87 -0.37
C LEU A 2 -11.75 -8.25 -0.41
N GLU A 3 -11.09 -8.00 -1.53
CA GLU A 3 -9.68 -8.36 -1.72
C GLU A 3 -8.83 -7.10 -1.85
N ILE A 4 -7.74 -7.04 -1.06
CA ILE A 4 -6.71 -6.03 -1.21
C ILE A 4 -5.60 -6.64 -2.05
N ILE A 5 -5.35 -6.06 -3.22
CA ILE A 5 -4.33 -6.57 -4.15
C ILE A 5 -3.05 -5.76 -3.96
N LEU A 6 -1.95 -6.45 -3.64
CA LEU A 6 -0.61 -5.88 -3.63
C LEU A 6 0.15 -6.33 -4.87
N GLN A 7 0.65 -5.37 -5.63
CA GLN A 7 1.58 -5.62 -6.72
C GLN A 7 2.94 -5.01 -6.40
N LYS A 8 3.95 -5.88 -6.27
CA LYS A 8 5.35 -5.47 -6.12
C LYS A 8 5.98 -5.34 -7.50
N GLN A 9 6.40 -4.14 -7.86
CA GLN A 9 7.09 -3.87 -9.12
C GLN A 9 8.49 -3.35 -8.85
N ARG A 10 9.52 -3.95 -9.47
CA ARG A 10 10.88 -3.39 -9.43
C ARG A 10 10.86 -2.04 -10.14
N SER A 11 11.34 -0.99 -9.47
CA SER A 11 11.23 0.39 -9.95
C SER A 11 12.55 0.92 -10.51
N ARG A 12 13.67 0.64 -9.84
CA ARG A 12 15.01 1.00 -10.32
C ARG A 12 16.07 0.09 -9.71
N VAL A 13 17.20 -0.03 -10.38
CA VAL A 13 18.43 -0.57 -9.79
C VAL A 13 19.42 0.59 -9.72
N ASN A 14 20.04 0.82 -8.57
CA ASN A 14 21.08 1.83 -8.41
C ASN A 14 22.19 1.32 -7.50
N ASN A 15 23.44 1.35 -7.95
CA ASN A 15 24.61 0.81 -7.26
C ASN A 15 24.37 -0.59 -6.67
N GLY A 16 23.84 -1.51 -7.47
CA GLY A 16 23.53 -2.88 -7.04
C GLY A 16 22.32 -3.03 -6.10
N SER A 17 21.75 -1.91 -5.62
CA SER A 17 20.56 -1.91 -4.77
C SER A 17 19.29 -1.87 -5.61
N ASN A 18 18.39 -2.82 -5.35
CA ASN A 18 17.09 -2.90 -6.00
C ASN A 18 16.05 -2.08 -5.25
N TYR A 19 15.43 -1.12 -5.92
CA TYR A 19 14.31 -0.36 -5.41
C TYR A 19 13.02 -0.93 -5.97
N TYR A 20 11.98 -0.94 -5.14
CA TYR A 20 10.67 -1.49 -5.49
C TYR A 20 9.60 -0.42 -5.26
N LYS A 21 8.60 -0.40 -6.13
CA LYS A 21 7.34 0.31 -5.94
C LYS A 21 6.27 -0.73 -5.63
N TYR A 22 5.37 -0.39 -4.72
CA TYR A 22 4.22 -1.19 -4.38
C TYR A 22 2.98 -0.46 -4.84
N ARG A 23 2.11 -1.13 -5.60
CA ARG A 23 0.77 -0.65 -5.92
C ARG A 23 -0.22 -1.45 -5.08
N ILE A 24 -1.02 -0.74 -4.28
CA ILE A 24 -2.07 -1.32 -3.44
C ILE A 24 -3.41 -0.90 -4.03
N THR A 25 -4.23 -1.88 -4.38
CA THR A 25 -5.63 -1.64 -4.74
C THR A 25 -6.49 -1.91 -3.53
N ILE A 26 -7.19 -0.89 -3.05
CA ILE A 26 -8.10 -0.97 -1.90
C ILE A 26 -9.53 -0.89 -2.41
N PRO A 27 -10.41 -1.85 -2.07
CA PRO A 27 -11.84 -1.77 -2.37
C PRO A 27 -12.47 -0.47 -1.86
N VAL A 28 -13.35 0.14 -2.65
CA VAL A 28 -13.97 1.44 -2.36
C VAL A 28 -14.71 1.44 -1.02
N GLN A 29 -15.34 0.32 -0.64
CA GLN A 29 -16.07 0.19 0.61
C GLN A 29 -15.15 0.39 1.83
N ILE A 30 -13.90 -0.06 1.76
CA ILE A 30 -12.90 0.12 2.82
C ILE A 30 -12.43 1.58 2.86
N VAL A 31 -12.25 2.20 1.69
CA VAL A 31 -11.91 3.62 1.57
C VAL A 31 -12.97 4.49 2.24
N GLU A 32 -14.26 4.18 2.00
CA GLU A 32 -15.40 4.89 2.59
C GLU A 32 -15.49 4.67 4.11
N GLN A 33 -15.38 3.41 4.57
CA GLN A 33 -15.41 3.08 6.01
C GLN A 33 -14.30 3.77 6.80
N LEU A 34 -13.10 3.89 6.22
CA LEU A 34 -11.95 4.54 6.84
C LEU A 34 -11.87 6.05 6.55
N GLN A 35 -12.82 6.58 5.76
CA GLN A 35 -12.86 7.97 5.32
C GLN A 35 -11.51 8.45 4.76
N LEU A 36 -10.91 7.63 3.88
CA LEU A 36 -9.64 7.95 3.24
C LEU A 36 -9.85 8.96 2.12
N LYS A 37 -8.99 9.98 2.05
CA LYS A 37 -9.01 11.01 1.02
C LYS A 37 -7.93 10.77 -0.02
N LYS A 38 -8.21 11.16 -1.26
CA LYS A 38 -7.21 11.13 -2.33
C LYS A 38 -6.03 12.03 -1.98
N GLY A 39 -4.81 11.49 -2.04
CA GLY A 39 -3.58 12.21 -1.71
C GLY A 39 -3.24 12.24 -0.22
N GLU A 40 -4.06 11.61 0.63
CA GLU A 40 -3.76 11.44 2.05
C GLU A 40 -2.51 10.56 2.24
N LYS A 41 -1.68 10.93 3.22
CA LYS A 41 -0.51 10.14 3.60
C LYS A 41 -0.96 9.05 4.57
N LEU A 42 -0.60 7.81 4.26
CA LEU A 42 -0.91 6.64 5.07
C LEU A 42 0.38 5.97 5.52
N ASP A 43 0.38 5.47 6.74
CA ASP A 43 1.46 4.65 7.26
C ASP A 43 1.24 3.22 6.81
N VAL A 44 2.22 2.69 6.07
CA VAL A 44 2.18 1.33 5.52
C VAL A 44 3.30 0.50 6.12
N SER A 45 2.94 -0.54 6.84
CA SER A 45 3.87 -1.54 7.38
C SER A 45 3.71 -2.86 6.63
N ILE A 46 4.82 -3.39 6.11
CA ILE A 46 4.86 -4.70 5.46
C ILE A 46 5.48 -5.69 6.43
N LEU A 47 4.66 -6.56 7.00
CA LEU A 47 5.08 -7.75 7.74
C LEU A 47 5.09 -8.95 6.79
N ARG A 48 5.73 -10.06 7.19
CA ARG A 48 6.00 -11.22 6.31
C ARG A 48 4.87 -11.56 5.34
N ASN A 49 3.63 -11.67 5.85
CA ASN A 49 2.44 -12.02 5.05
C ASN A 49 1.29 -11.01 5.20
N VAL A 50 1.51 -9.87 5.85
CA VAL A 50 0.43 -8.93 6.21
C VAL A 50 0.87 -7.51 5.89
N ILE A 51 -0.03 -6.76 5.23
CA ILE A 51 0.14 -5.33 5.02
C ILE A 51 -0.81 -4.62 5.96
N VAL A 52 -0.24 -3.78 6.83
CA VAL A 52 -1.01 -2.96 7.75
C VAL A 52 -0.98 -1.53 7.23
N ILE A 53 -2.14 -0.98 6.90
CA ILE A 53 -2.31 0.40 6.47
C ILE A 53 -2.99 1.14 7.62
N ARG A 54 -2.36 2.20 8.13
CA ARG A 54 -2.90 3.04 9.20
C ARG A 54 -3.07 4.45 8.69
N LYS A 55 -4.21 5.04 9.04
CA LYS A 55 -4.44 6.47 8.90
C LYS A 55 -3.75 7.17 10.07
N ASN A 56 -2.91 8.15 9.77
CA ASN A 56 -2.36 9.03 10.79
C ASN A 56 -3.48 9.97 11.25
N ILE A 57 -3.81 9.89 12.54
CA ILE A 57 -4.86 10.70 13.18
C ILE A 57 -4.33 12.12 13.39
#